data_AF-C1EDH7-F1
#
_entry.id   AF-C1EDH7-F1
#
_cell.length_a   1.000
_cell.length_b   1.000
_cell.length_c   1.000
_cell.angle_alpha   90.00
_cell.angle_beta   90.00
_cell.angle_gamma   90.00
#
_symmetry.space_group_name_H-M   'P 1'
#
loop_
_entity.id
_entity.type
_entity.pdbx_description
1 polymer ?
#
loop_
_entity_poly.entity_id
_entity_poly.type
_entity_poly.pdbx_seq_one_letter_code
_entity_poly.pdbx_strand_id
1 'polypeptide(L)'
;MGGEETATRTIEDVQSEDAAFRAAEATAPPMDPAEEGAALKGMLSDAGTCDRCGRVAAARWGACASVADAARAMGDEELGVKIGRVVEDLDAAHLRPTSIRKRLDDGVDAACHGVVTLLTNLK
;
A
#
# COMPACT_ATOMS: atom_id res chain seq x y z
N MET A 1 -28.50 -19.91 -23.06
CA MET A 1 -28.54 -19.20 -21.76
C MET A 1 -28.02 -20.17 -20.72
N GLY A 2 -26.70 -20.24 -20.54
CA GLY A 2 -26.08 -21.11 -19.55
C GLY A 2 -26.00 -20.34 -18.24
N GLY A 3 -26.71 -20.80 -17.21
CA GLY A 3 -26.58 -20.26 -15.87
C GLY A 3 -25.22 -20.67 -15.32
N GLU A 4 -24.38 -19.70 -14.99
CA GLU A 4 -23.23 -19.93 -14.11
C GLU A 4 -23.80 -20.23 -12.71
N GLU A 5 -23.97 -21.52 -12.40
CA GLU A 5 -24.00 -21.99 -11.01
C GLU A 5 -22.67 -21.57 -10.38
N THR A 6 -22.71 -20.52 -9.56
CA THR A 6 -21.61 -20.21 -8.65
C THR A 6 -21.53 -21.36 -7.65
N ALA A 7 -20.64 -22.30 -7.90
CA ALA A 7 -20.40 -23.44 -7.02
C ALA A 7 -20.24 -22.94 -5.58
N THR A 8 -21.06 -23.44 -4.66
CA THR A 8 -21.04 -23.05 -3.25
C THR A 8 -19.68 -23.42 -2.66
N ARG A 9 -18.87 -22.41 -2.34
CA ARG A 9 -17.56 -22.60 -1.71
C ARG A 9 -17.72 -23.16 -0.30
N THR A 10 -16.87 -24.10 0.07
CA THR A 10 -16.80 -24.68 1.42
C THR A 10 -15.86 -23.88 2.32
N ILE A 11 -15.90 -24.13 3.62
CA ILE A 11 -14.96 -23.50 4.57
C ILE A 11 -13.54 -24.02 4.33
N GLU A 12 -13.43 -25.28 3.94
CA GLU A 12 -12.18 -25.95 3.58
C GLU A 12 -11.51 -25.30 2.37
N ASP A 13 -12.29 -24.89 1.36
CA ASP A 13 -11.77 -24.15 0.20
C ASP A 13 -11.13 -22.82 0.63
N VAL A 14 -11.82 -22.08 1.51
CA VAL A 14 -11.32 -20.80 2.04
C VAL A 14 -10.06 -21.00 2.89
N GLN A 15 -9.99 -22.05 3.70
CA GLN A 15 -8.80 -22.37 4.51
C GLN A 15 -7.61 -22.74 3.64
N SER A 16 -7.82 -23.47 2.55
CA SER A 16 -6.78 -23.84 1.59
C SER A 16 -6.22 -22.62 0.86
N GLU A 17 -7.11 -21.71 0.41
CA GLU A 17 -6.72 -20.43 -0.20
C GLU A 17 -5.94 -19.54 0.78
N ASP A 18 -6.39 -19.42 2.03
CA ASP A 18 -5.70 -18.65 3.07
C ASP A 18 -4.30 -19.23 3.36
N ALA A 19 -4.19 -20.55 3.47
CA ALA A 19 -2.90 -21.22 3.68
C ALA A 19 -1.94 -20.98 2.51
N ALA A 20 -2.43 -21.04 1.27
CA ALA A 20 -1.64 -20.74 0.07
C ALA A 20 -1.19 -19.27 0.03
N PHE A 21 -2.07 -18.34 0.40
CA PHE A 21 -1.75 -16.93 0.50
C PHE A 21 -0.65 -16.67 1.54
N ARG A 22 -0.79 -17.22 2.74
CA ARG A 22 0.24 -17.08 3.80
C ARG A 22 1.58 -17.70 3.41
N ALA A 23 1.57 -18.85 2.74
CA ALA A 23 2.79 -19.47 2.23
C ALA A 23 3.47 -18.59 1.18
N ALA A 24 2.70 -17.97 0.29
CA ALA A 24 3.23 -17.02 -0.69
C ALA A 24 3.83 -15.78 -0.01
N GLU A 25 3.14 -15.19 0.98
CA GLU A 25 3.67 -14.06 1.75
C GLU A 25 4.96 -14.40 2.51
N ALA A 26 5.08 -15.61 3.04
CA ALA A 26 6.30 -16.06 3.71
C ALA A 26 7.52 -16.14 2.78
N THR A 27 7.29 -16.30 1.46
CA THR A 27 8.34 -16.31 0.43
C THR A 27 8.50 -15.00 -0.31
N ALA A 28 7.71 -13.97 0.06
CA ALA A 28 7.81 -12.67 -0.59
C ALA A 28 9.22 -12.10 -0.40
N PRO A 29 9.80 -11.48 -1.44
CA PRO A 29 11.11 -10.87 -1.31
C PRO A 29 11.15 -9.88 -0.14
N PRO A 30 12.28 -9.81 0.57
CA PRO A 30 12.44 -8.82 1.62
C PRO A 30 12.24 -7.43 1.03
N MET A 31 11.73 -6.53 1.87
CA MET A 31 11.52 -5.15 1.48
C MET A 31 12.86 -4.52 1.07
N ASP A 32 12.95 -3.96 -0.13
CA ASP A 32 14.07 -3.13 -0.54
C ASP A 32 13.78 -1.67 -0.14
N PRO A 33 14.55 -1.07 0.80
CA PRO A 33 14.32 0.29 1.22
C PRO A 33 14.35 1.30 0.07
N ALA A 34 15.31 1.19 -0.86
CA ALA A 34 15.42 2.14 -1.95
C ALA A 34 14.21 2.06 -2.88
N GLU A 35 13.73 0.85 -3.18
CA GLU A 35 12.54 0.63 -4.00
C GLU A 35 11.27 1.21 -3.35
N GLU A 36 11.05 0.93 -2.07
CA GLU A 36 9.86 1.42 -1.36
C GLU A 36 9.86 2.95 -1.19
N GLY A 37 11.01 3.54 -0.88
CA GLY A 37 11.16 4.98 -0.81
C GLY A 37 10.89 5.65 -2.15
N ALA A 38 11.47 5.11 -3.24
CA ALA A 38 11.22 5.59 -4.58
C ALA A 38 9.75 5.45 -5.00
N ALA A 39 9.10 4.33 -4.67
CA ALA A 39 7.69 4.09 -4.96
C ALA A 39 6.77 5.09 -4.24
N LEU A 40 7.02 5.37 -2.95
CA LEU A 40 6.26 6.40 -2.22
C LEU A 40 6.45 7.78 -2.85
N LYS A 41 7.70 8.17 -3.14
CA LYS A 41 7.99 9.47 -3.78
C LYS A 41 7.36 9.57 -5.17
N GLY A 42 7.37 8.50 -5.94
CA GLY A 42 6.71 8.41 -7.24
C GLY A 42 5.20 8.67 -7.13
N MET A 43 4.52 8.04 -6.16
CA MET A 43 3.09 8.31 -5.89
C MET A 43 2.84 9.75 -5.44
N LEU A 44 3.69 10.30 -4.57
CA LEU A 44 3.55 11.68 -4.11
C LEU A 44 3.87 12.71 -5.19
N SER A 45 4.65 12.35 -6.21
CA SER A 45 5.01 13.25 -7.32
C SER A 45 4.08 13.11 -8.52
N ASP A 46 3.23 12.09 -8.54
CA ASP A 46 2.24 11.86 -9.58
C ASP A 46 0.96 12.67 -9.31
N ALA A 47 0.65 13.61 -10.22
CA ALA A 47 -0.52 14.48 -10.10
C ALA A 47 -1.83 13.68 -10.10
N GLY A 48 -1.91 12.61 -10.90
CA GLY A 48 -3.10 11.75 -10.97
C GLY A 48 -3.38 11.06 -9.63
N THR A 49 -2.35 10.52 -9.00
CA THR A 49 -2.41 9.93 -7.66
C THR A 49 -2.77 10.96 -6.61
N CYS A 50 -2.19 12.16 -6.67
CA CYS A 50 -2.52 13.24 -5.74
C CYS A 50 -3.99 13.67 -5.85
N ASP A 51 -4.51 13.87 -7.05
CA ASP A 51 -5.91 14.25 -7.28
C ASP A 51 -6.86 13.13 -6.81
N ARG A 52 -6.53 11.89 -7.14
CA ARG A 52 -7.30 10.71 -6.76
C ARG A 52 -7.36 10.56 -5.24
N CYS A 53 -6.22 10.58 -4.56
CA CYS A 53 -6.17 10.43 -3.11
C CYS A 53 -6.70 11.65 -2.37
N GLY A 54 -6.59 12.85 -2.95
CA GLY A 54 -7.26 14.05 -2.48
C GLY A 54 -8.79 13.91 -2.45
N ARG A 55 -9.39 13.26 -3.46
CA ARG A 55 -10.83 12.97 -3.47
C ARG A 55 -11.22 11.87 -2.48
N VAL A 56 -10.48 10.76 -2.45
CA VAL A 56 -10.84 9.57 -1.65
C VAL A 56 -10.61 9.80 -0.16
N ALA A 57 -9.45 10.35 0.23
CA ALA A 57 -9.10 10.55 1.63
C ALA A 57 -9.44 11.95 2.18
N ALA A 58 -9.88 12.87 1.31
CA ALA A 58 -10.40 14.19 1.64
C ALA A 58 -9.48 14.96 2.63
N ALA A 59 -10.04 15.41 3.76
CA ALA A 59 -9.31 16.21 4.75
C ALA A 59 -8.04 15.52 5.29
N ARG A 60 -8.01 14.19 5.33
CA ARG A 60 -6.82 13.44 5.80
C ARG A 60 -5.66 13.54 4.83
N TRP A 61 -5.92 13.69 3.52
CA TRP A 61 -4.87 13.92 2.53
C TRP A 61 -4.19 15.28 2.76
N GLY A 62 -4.97 16.34 2.92
CA GLY A 62 -4.46 17.69 3.18
C GLY A 62 -3.66 17.79 4.48
N ALA A 63 -4.06 17.05 5.52
CA ALA A 63 -3.34 17.00 6.80
C ALA A 63 -1.92 16.39 6.69
N CYS A 64 -1.65 15.62 5.63
CA CYS A 64 -0.34 15.00 5.39
C CYS A 64 0.62 15.85 4.56
N ALA A 65 0.25 17.06 4.13
CA ALA A 65 1.03 17.85 3.19
C ALA A 65 2.49 18.08 3.63
N SER A 66 2.71 18.50 4.89
CA SER A 66 4.06 18.74 5.42
C SER A 66 4.91 17.46 5.49
N VAL A 67 4.30 16.33 5.82
CA VAL A 67 4.99 15.03 5.86
C VAL A 67 5.28 14.54 4.44
N ALA A 68 4.37 14.75 3.50
CA ALA A 68 4.60 14.43 2.09
C ALA A 68 5.78 15.25 1.52
N ASP A 69 5.89 16.53 1.88
CA ASP A 69 7.03 17.37 1.47
C ASP A 69 8.35 16.89 2.10
N ALA A 70 8.34 16.56 3.40
CA ALA A 70 9.50 15.98 4.07
C ALA A 70 9.93 14.63 3.46
N ALA A 71 8.96 13.77 3.11
CA ALA A 71 9.22 12.50 2.44
C ALA A 71 9.84 12.70 1.05
N ARG A 72 9.36 13.67 0.26
CA ARG A 72 9.96 14.00 -1.05
C ARG A 72 11.40 14.51 -0.92
N ALA A 73 11.72 15.23 0.14
CA ALA A 73 13.05 15.77 0.41
C ALA A 73 14.06 14.71 0.91
N MET A 74 13.59 13.59 1.44
CA MET A 74 14.45 12.49 1.90
C MET A 74 15.06 11.70 0.74
N GLY A 75 16.22 11.10 1.00
CA GLY A 75 16.80 10.07 0.13
C GLY A 75 15.92 8.81 0.13
N ASP A 76 15.88 8.11 -1.00
CA ASP A 76 14.97 6.97 -1.20
C ASP A 76 15.23 5.86 -0.19
N GLU A 77 16.50 5.52 0.04
CA GLU A 77 16.90 4.49 1.02
C GLU A 77 16.54 4.90 2.47
N GLU A 78 16.78 6.15 2.86
CA GLU A 78 16.43 6.66 4.19
C GLU A 78 14.92 6.60 4.44
N LEU A 79 14.15 7.06 3.46
CA LEU A 79 12.69 7.01 3.50
C LEU A 79 12.20 5.55 3.57
N GLY A 80 12.78 4.66 2.77
CA GLY A 80 12.52 3.23 2.78
C GLY A 80 12.71 2.59 4.15
N VAL A 81 13.81 2.88 4.84
CA VAL A 81 14.06 2.36 6.19
C VAL A 81 12.97 2.83 7.16
N LYS A 82 12.53 4.09 7.08
CA LYS A 82 11.44 4.62 7.92
C LYS A 82 10.11 3.94 7.60
N ILE A 83 9.80 3.74 6.32
CA ILE A 83 8.62 2.99 5.87
C ILE A 83 8.64 1.57 6.44
N GLY A 84 9.79 0.88 6.37
CA GLY A 84 9.94 -0.47 6.89
C GLY A 84 9.60 -0.58 8.37
N ARG A 85 10.08 0.37 9.18
CA ARG A 85 9.72 0.46 10.60
C ARG A 85 8.23 0.65 10.82
N VAL A 86 7.59 1.55 10.07
CA VAL A 86 6.14 1.75 10.17
C VAL A 86 5.37 0.47 9.80
N VAL A 87 5.80 -0.23 8.75
CA VAL A 87 5.18 -1.49 8.31
C VAL A 87 5.33 -2.58 9.37
N GLU A 88 6.50 -2.68 9.99
CA GLU A 88 6.80 -3.63 11.07
C GLU A 88 6.02 -3.29 12.36
N ASP A 89 6.07 -2.05 12.80
CA ASP A 89 5.40 -1.57 14.04
C ASP A 89 3.88 -1.74 13.98
N LEU A 90 3.30 -1.59 12.79
CA LEU A 90 1.86 -1.77 12.56
C LEU A 90 1.46 -3.21 12.18
N ASP A 91 2.43 -4.12 12.02
CA ASP A 91 2.24 -5.46 11.46
C ASP A 91 1.38 -5.44 10.17
N ALA A 92 1.74 -4.53 9.26
CA ALA A 92 0.89 -4.13 8.15
C ALA A 92 1.64 -4.18 6.82
N ALA A 93 1.98 -5.39 6.35
CA ALA A 93 2.70 -5.61 5.08
C ALA A 93 2.03 -4.96 3.86
N HIS A 94 0.69 -4.87 3.89
CA HIS A 94 -0.09 -4.18 2.87
C HIS A 94 0.16 -2.66 2.81
N LEU A 95 0.88 -2.04 3.76
CA LEU A 95 1.26 -0.62 3.71
C LEU A 95 2.56 -0.36 2.95
N ARG A 96 3.24 -1.40 2.43
CA ARG A 96 4.40 -1.22 1.54
C ARG A 96 4.03 -0.35 0.33
N PRO A 97 4.76 0.75 0.05
CA PRO A 97 4.51 1.62 -1.11
C PRO A 97 4.39 0.92 -2.46
N THR A 98 5.22 -0.07 -2.76
CA THR A 98 5.14 -0.88 -3.99
C THR A 98 3.78 -1.60 -4.09
N SER A 99 3.29 -2.13 -2.98
CA SER A 99 2.00 -2.82 -2.88
C SER A 99 0.80 -1.85 -2.94
N ILE A 100 0.94 -0.66 -2.35
CA ILE A 100 -0.04 0.43 -2.53
C ILE A 100 -0.08 0.86 -3.99
N ARG A 101 1.08 1.07 -4.62
CA ARG A 101 1.21 1.50 -6.01
C ARG A 101 0.52 0.50 -6.94
N LYS A 102 0.83 -0.78 -6.81
CA LYS A 102 0.18 -1.84 -7.60
C LYS A 102 -1.35 -1.77 -7.51
N ARG A 103 -1.91 -1.64 -6.29
CA ARG A 103 -3.37 -1.54 -6.09
C ARG A 103 -3.95 -0.27 -6.71
N LEU A 104 -3.24 0.85 -6.66
CA LEU A 104 -3.66 2.07 -7.35
C LEU A 104 -3.67 1.85 -8.87
N ASP A 105 -2.62 1.24 -9.42
CA ASP A 105 -2.54 0.92 -10.85
C ASP A 105 -3.65 -0.06 -11.27
N ASP A 106 -4.05 -0.99 -10.40
CA ASP A 106 -5.20 -1.91 -10.57
C ASP A 106 -6.57 -1.24 -10.38
N GLY A 107 -6.63 0.08 -10.15
CA GLY A 107 -7.89 0.81 -10.01
C GLY A 107 -8.54 0.74 -8.62
N VAL A 108 -7.83 0.28 -7.60
CA VAL A 108 -8.35 0.18 -6.23
C VAL A 108 -8.19 1.50 -5.46
N ASP A 109 -9.25 2.33 -5.47
CA ASP A 109 -9.27 3.65 -4.81
C ASP A 109 -8.97 3.59 -3.31
N ALA A 110 -9.40 2.51 -2.64
CA ALA A 110 -9.19 2.32 -1.20
C ALA A 110 -7.70 2.31 -0.80
N ALA A 111 -6.79 2.04 -1.75
CA ALA A 111 -5.34 2.11 -1.52
C ALA A 111 -4.86 3.53 -1.12
N CYS A 112 -5.61 4.58 -1.45
CA CYS A 112 -5.33 5.95 -0.99
C CYS A 112 -5.40 6.10 0.54
N HIS A 113 -6.22 5.30 1.23
CA HIS A 113 -6.19 5.27 2.70
C HIS A 113 -4.90 4.65 3.23
N GLY A 114 -4.30 3.71 2.51
CA GLY A 114 -2.98 3.16 2.82
C GLY A 114 -1.89 4.23 2.75
N VAL A 115 -1.89 5.07 1.69
CA VAL A 115 -0.93 6.19 1.57
C VAL A 115 -1.05 7.14 2.76
N VAL A 116 -2.27 7.55 3.11
CA VAL A 116 -2.50 8.46 4.25
C VAL A 116 -2.09 7.84 5.57
N THR A 117 -2.42 6.56 5.81
CA THR A 117 -2.00 5.86 7.02
C THR A 117 -0.48 5.82 7.12
N LEU A 118 0.22 5.50 6.03
CA LEU A 118 1.68 5.51 5.99
C LEU A 118 2.24 6.91 6.31
N LEU A 119 1.79 7.95 5.61
CA LEU A 119 2.21 9.33 5.86
C LEU A 119 1.92 9.80 7.30
N THR A 120 0.82 9.34 7.90
CA THR A 120 0.46 9.71 9.28
C THR A 120 1.45 9.15 10.30
N ASN A 121 2.10 8.02 9.98
CA ASN A 121 3.02 7.30 10.86
C ASN A 121 4.51 7.53 10.53
N LEU A 122 4.83 8.21 9.42
CA LEU A 122 6.21 8.58 9.03
C LEU A 122 6.79 9.78 9.82
N LYS A 123 6.28 10.05 11.03
CA LYS A 123 6.68 11.21 11.83
C LYS A 123 8.05 11.06 12.47
#